data_AF-A0A1R4A933-F1
#
_entry.id   AF-A0A1R4A933-F1
#
_cell.length_a   1.000
_cell.length_b   1.000
_cell.length_c   1.000
_cell.angle_alpha   90.00
_cell.angle_beta   90.00
_cell.angle_gamma   90.00
#
_symmetry.space_group_name_H-M   'P 1'
#
loop_
_entity.id
_entity.type
_entity.pdbx_description
1 polymer ?
#
loop_
_entity_poly.entity_id
_entity_poly.type
_entity_poly.pdbx_seq_one_letter_code
_entity_poly.pdbx_strand_id
1 'polypeptide(L)'
;MREYPVKKGYKTDVSTVMEKVGKFAKDAKANGEIITFTLPGLKKVDVECGKKNLFISTETDETYKEPMNSIKIFNNLLLELTGFDSKERKKRFSKL
;
A
#
# COMPACT_ATOMS: atom_id res chain seq x y z
N MET A 1 -2.35 9.34 7.30
CA MET A 1 -3.02 8.54 6.26
C MET A 1 -2.84 9.23 4.92
N ARG A 2 -2.52 8.49 3.86
CA ARG A 2 -2.37 9.01 2.49
C ARG A 2 -3.38 8.33 1.58
N GLU A 3 -4.04 9.13 0.76
CA GLU A 3 -4.97 8.64 -0.25
C GLU A 3 -4.22 8.33 -1.55
N TYR A 4 -4.50 7.17 -2.12
CA TYR A 4 -3.92 6.73 -3.38
C TYR A 4 -5.04 6.37 -4.37
N PRO A 5 -5.14 7.06 -5.52
CA PRO A 5 -6.11 6.71 -6.55
C PRO A 5 -5.73 5.40 -7.22
N VAL A 6 -6.74 4.61 -7.61
CA VAL A 6 -6.55 3.32 -8.24
C VAL A 6 -6.85 3.39 -9.75
N LYS A 7 -6.02 2.71 -10.54
CA LYS A 7 -6.14 2.69 -12.01
C LYS A 7 -7.42 1.98 -12.45
N LYS A 8 -8.04 2.46 -13.52
CA LYS A 8 -9.26 1.85 -14.07
C LYS A 8 -8.97 0.41 -14.47
N GLY A 9 -9.72 -0.55 -13.91
CA GLY A 9 -9.51 -1.99 -14.10
C GLY A 9 -8.81 -2.69 -12.92
N TYR A 10 -8.25 -1.94 -11.97
CA TYR A 10 -7.77 -2.49 -10.71
C TYR A 10 -8.91 -2.56 -9.71
N LYS A 11 -9.07 -3.74 -9.12
CA LYS A 11 -10.06 -4.02 -8.09
C LYS A 11 -9.56 -3.56 -6.72
N THR A 12 -10.41 -2.86 -5.99
CA THR A 12 -10.15 -2.36 -4.62
C THR A 12 -10.92 -3.14 -3.55
N ASP A 13 -11.58 -4.25 -3.91
CA ASP A 13 -12.20 -5.12 -2.93
C ASP A 13 -11.16 -5.75 -1.99
N VAL A 14 -11.57 -5.92 -0.73
CA VAL A 14 -10.73 -6.44 0.36
C VAL A 14 -10.09 -7.77 -0.04
N SER A 15 -10.83 -8.67 -0.69
CA SER A 15 -10.33 -9.96 -1.18
C SER A 15 -9.14 -9.80 -2.14
N THR A 16 -9.26 -8.96 -3.17
CA THR A 16 -8.20 -8.75 -4.16
C THR A 16 -7.01 -8.03 -3.53
N VAL A 17 -7.27 -7.04 -2.67
CA VAL A 17 -6.21 -6.30 -1.97
C VAL A 17 -5.46 -7.24 -1.02
N MET A 18 -6.17 -8.10 -0.29
CA MET A 18 -5.60 -9.08 0.62
C MET A 18 -4.71 -10.09 -0.12
N GLU A 19 -5.16 -10.61 -1.27
CA GLU A 19 -4.35 -11.52 -2.08
C GLU A 19 -3.04 -10.87 -2.54
N LYS A 20 -3.11 -9.62 -3.00
CA LYS A 20 -1.94 -8.84 -3.41
C LYS A 20 -1.01 -8.55 -2.24
N VAL A 21 -1.54 -8.12 -1.10
CA VAL A 21 -0.79 -7.88 0.14
C VAL A 21 -0.12 -9.17 0.61
N GLY A 22 -0.80 -10.32 0.50
CA GLY A 22 -0.28 -11.63 0.88
C GLY A 22 1.01 -12.04 0.14
N LYS A 23 1.27 -11.47 -1.05
CA LYS A 23 2.54 -11.65 -1.77
C LYS A 23 3.72 -10.95 -1.09
N PHE A 24 3.46 -9.89 -0.33
CA PHE A 24 4.46 -9.07 0.36
C PHE A 24 4.54 -9.34 1.87
N ALA A 25 3.40 -9.62 2.50
CA ALA A 25 3.27 -9.78 3.93
C ALA A 25 2.33 -10.95 4.26
N LYS A 26 2.88 -12.02 4.85
CA LYS A 26 2.10 -13.23 5.20
C LYS A 26 1.27 -13.04 6.48
N ASP A 27 1.61 -12.06 7.29
CA ASP A 27 0.95 -11.68 8.54
C ASP A 27 -0.25 -10.75 8.34
N ALA A 28 -0.65 -10.51 7.10
CA ALA A 28 -1.79 -9.66 6.78
C ALA A 28 -3.07 -10.17 7.42
N LYS A 29 -3.84 -9.23 8.00
CA LYS A 29 -5.13 -9.47 8.64
C LYS A 29 -6.15 -8.49 8.11
N ALA A 30 -7.31 -8.99 7.70
CA ALA A 30 -8.44 -8.17 7.31
C ALA A 30 -9.39 -7.97 8.49
N ASN A 31 -9.73 -6.71 8.77
CA ASN A 31 -10.70 -6.27 9.75
C ASN A 31 -11.76 -5.42 9.02
N GLY A 32 -12.77 -6.07 8.44
CA GLY A 32 -13.75 -5.39 7.59
C GLY A 32 -13.12 -4.84 6.32
N GLU A 33 -13.15 -3.52 6.14
CA GLU A 33 -12.56 -2.83 4.98
C GLU A 33 -11.07 -2.47 5.15
N ILE A 34 -10.49 -2.74 6.33
CA ILE A 34 -9.11 -2.40 6.67
C ILE A 34 -8.25 -3.66 6.67
N ILE A 35 -7.12 -3.62 5.99
CA ILE A 35 -6.12 -4.68 5.96
C ILE A 35 -4.87 -4.17 6.66
N THR A 36 -4.50 -4.84 7.75
CA THR A 36 -3.32 -4.51 8.57
C THR A 36 -2.23 -5.56 8.39
N PHE A 37 -0.99 -5.13 8.18
CA PHE A 37 0.17 -6.00 8.04
C PHE A 37 1.46 -5.27 8.41
N THR A 38 2.56 -6.02 8.51
CA THR A 38 3.89 -5.47 8.71
C THR A 38 4.75 -5.62 7.46
N LEU A 39 5.72 -4.73 7.26
CA LEU A 39 6.72 -4.85 6.19
C LEU A 39 8.10 -4.60 6.77
N PRO A 40 9.19 -5.10 6.14
CA PRO A 40 10.54 -4.78 6.57
C PRO A 40 10.78 -3.27 6.64
N GLY A 41 11.05 -2.75 7.83
CA GLY A 41 11.23 -1.32 8.14
C GLY A 41 9.95 -0.47 8.23
N LEU A 42 8.78 -1.10 8.15
CA LEU A 42 7.50 -0.49 8.51
C LEU A 42 6.85 -1.33 9.61
N LYS A 43 6.82 -0.78 10.83
CA LYS A 43 6.27 -1.42 12.01
C LYS A 43 4.79 -1.78 11.85
N LYS A 44 4.04 -0.96 11.11
CA LYS A 44 2.62 -1.22 10.82
C LYS A 44 2.20 -0.56 9.52
N VAL A 45 1.42 -1.27 8.71
CA VAL A 45 0.78 -0.75 7.51
C VAL A 45 -0.70 -1.10 7.56
N ASP A 46 -1.54 -0.08 7.50
CA ASP A 46 -2.99 -0.20 7.42
C ASP A 46 -3.45 0.26 6.03
N VAL A 47 -4.20 -0.58 5.33
CA VAL A 47 -4.76 -0.31 4.00
C VAL A 47 -6.27 -0.40 4.10
N GLU A 48 -6.94 0.74 3.97
CA GLU A 48 -8.39 0.81 3.91
C GLU A 48 -8.87 0.81 2.46
N CYS A 49 -9.78 -0.11 2.17
CA CYS A 49 -10.30 -0.40 0.84
C CYS A 49 -11.49 0.50 0.50
N GLY A 50 -11.25 1.63 -0.17
CA GLY A 50 -12.31 2.48 -0.70
C GLY A 50 -12.82 2.04 -2.08
N LYS A 51 -13.91 2.67 -2.56
CA LYS A 51 -14.53 2.32 -3.86
C LYS A 51 -13.65 2.61 -5.09
N LYS A 52 -12.84 3.67 -5.05
CA LYS A 52 -11.97 4.11 -6.17
C LYS A 52 -10.54 4.45 -5.73
N ASN A 53 -10.35 4.58 -4.42
CA ASN A 53 -9.12 5.04 -3.80
C ASN A 53 -8.78 4.08 -2.66
N LEU A 54 -7.50 3.90 -2.40
CA LEU A 54 -6.98 3.17 -1.24
C LEU A 54 -6.41 4.19 -0.26
N PHE A 55 -6.75 4.04 1.02
CA PHE A 55 -6.18 4.88 2.05
C PHE A 55 -5.15 4.08 2.83
N ILE A 56 -3.93 4.58 2.86
CA ILE A 56 -2.80 3.85 3.41
C ILE A 56 -2.20 4.64 4.56
N SER A 57 -2.09 4.00 5.71
CA SER A 57 -1.40 4.50 6.88
C SER A 57 -0.17 3.64 7.12
N THR A 58 0.98 4.25 7.35
CA THR A 58 2.25 3.55 7.59
C THR A 58 2.90 4.11 8.84
N GLU A 59 3.32 3.23 9.73
CA GLU A 59 4.18 3.52 10.87
C GLU A 59 5.58 3.00 10.55
N THR A 60 6.55 3.90 10.48
CA THR A 60 7.95 3.57 10.19
C THR A 60 8.63 2.97 11.42
N ASP A 61 9.52 2.01 11.20
CA ASP A 61 10.41 1.52 12.26
C ASP A 61 11.72 2.32 12.23
N GLU A 62 11.90 3.21 13.22
CA GLU A 62 13.10 4.06 13.35
C GLU A 62 14.38 3.25 13.65
N THR A 63 14.24 1.99 14.08
CA THR A 63 15.36 1.11 14.41
C THR A 63 15.87 0.31 13.20
N TYR A 64 15.17 0.39 12.06
CA TYR A 64 15.51 -0.39 10.87
C TYR A 64 16.70 0.20 10.11
N LYS A 65 17.73 -0.63 9.89
CA LYS A 65 19.03 -0.21 9.32
C LYS A 65 19.03 0.04 7.81
N GLU A 66 18.01 -0.41 7.07
CA GLU A 66 17.98 -0.32 5.60
C GLU A 66 16.71 0.38 5.08
N PRO A 67 16.45 1.64 5.44
CA PRO A 67 15.20 2.34 5.11
C PRO A 67 14.94 2.41 3.59
N MET A 68 15.99 2.38 2.77
CA MET A 68 15.86 2.41 1.32
C MET A 68 15.22 1.14 0.75
N ASN A 69 15.40 -0.02 1.40
CA ASN A 69 14.79 -1.28 0.98
C ASN A 69 13.28 -1.27 1.30
N SER A 70 12.91 -0.76 2.47
CA SER A 70 11.50 -0.55 2.87
C SER A 70 10.75 0.33 1.88
N ILE A 71 11.37 1.42 1.44
CA ILE A 71 10.80 2.32 0.43
C ILE A 71 10.56 1.59 -0.89
N LYS A 72 11.49 0.72 -1.32
CA LYS A 72 11.33 -0.08 -2.55
C LYS A 72 10.17 -1.06 -2.43
N ILE A 73 10.12 -1.83 -1.34
CA ILE A 73 9.05 -2.80 -1.07
C ILE A 73 7.69 -2.09 -1.04
N PHE A 74 7.60 -0.98 -0.31
CA PHE A 74 6.37 -0.20 -0.22
C PHE A 74 5.93 0.40 -1.58
N ASN A 75 6.88 0.87 -2.40
CA ASN A 75 6.56 1.34 -3.74
C ASN A 75 6.08 0.22 -4.67
N ASN A 76 6.64 -0.98 -4.58
CA ASN A 76 6.21 -2.13 -5.35
C ASN A 76 4.81 -2.61 -4.91
N LEU A 77 4.55 -2.61 -3.60
CA LEU A 77 3.21 -2.86 -3.06
C LEU A 77 2.21 -1.86 -3.66
N LEU A 78 2.53 -0.57 -3.63
CA LEU A 78 1.63 0.46 -4.17
C LEU A 78 1.39 0.30 -5.67
N LEU A 79 2.39 -0.11 -6.44
CA LEU A 79 2.22 -0.44 -7.85
C LEU A 79 1.26 -1.62 -8.03
N GLU A 80 1.43 -2.70 -7.27
CA GLU A 80 0.56 -3.90 -7.37
C GLU A 80 -0.88 -3.57 -6.96
N LEU A 81 -1.07 -2.75 -5.92
CA LEU A 81 -2.38 -2.35 -5.41
C LEU A 81 -3.09 -1.35 -6.31
N THR A 82 -2.41 -0.29 -6.73
CA THR A 82 -3.03 0.85 -7.43
C THR A 82 -2.88 0.79 -8.94
N GLY A 83 -1.90 0.04 -9.45
CA GLY A 83 -1.54 -0.01 -10.87
C GLY A 83 -0.76 1.21 -11.36
N PHE A 84 -0.33 2.10 -10.46
CA PHE A 84 0.47 3.27 -10.81
C PHE A 84 1.90 3.16 -10.31
N ASP A 85 2.85 3.36 -11.23
CA ASP A 85 4.26 3.41 -10.87
C ASP A 85 4.59 4.71 -10.08
N SER A 86 5.78 4.77 -9.50
CA SER A 86 6.21 5.95 -8.73
C SER A 86 6.25 7.25 -9.56
N LYS A 87 6.50 7.17 -10.87
CA LYS A 87 6.54 8.33 -11.77
C LYS A 87 5.14 8.82 -12.12
N GLU A 88 4.21 7.91 -12.42
CA GLU A 88 2.79 8.16 -12.67
C GLU A 88 2.12 8.77 -11.43
N ARG A 89 2.42 8.22 -10.24
CA ARG A 89 1.96 8.80 -8.98
C ARG A 89 2.49 10.23 -8.80
N LYS A 90 3.79 10.47 -8.99
CA LYS A 90 4.37 11.82 -8.91
C LYS A 90 3.72 12.80 -9.89
N LYS A 91 3.47 12.39 -11.14
CA LYS A 91 2.79 13.21 -12.15
C LYS A 91 1.36 13.57 -11.75
N ARG A 92 0.63 12.65 -11.11
CA ARG A 92 -0.73 12.90 -10.62
C ARG A 92 -0.74 13.82 -9.41
N PHE A 93 0.17 13.59 -8.46
CA PHE A 93 0.35 14.46 -7.30
C PHE A 93 0.73 15.90 -7.69
N SER A 94 1.48 16.08 -8.78
CA SER A 94 1.87 17.42 -9.27
C SER A 94 0.77 18.15 -10.04
N LYS A 95 -0.36 17.48 -10.34
CA LYS A 95 -1.52 18.07 -11.04
C LYS A 95 -2.69 18.38 -10.10
N LEU A 96 -2.58 17.96 -8.84
CA LEU A 96 -3.43 18.39 -7.73
C LEU A 96 -2.89 19.71 -7.18
#